data_AF-A0A970Q8K1-F1
#
_entry.id   AF-A0A970Q8K1-F1
#
_cell.length_a   1.000
_cell.length_b   1.000
_cell.length_c   1.000
_cell.angle_alpha   90.00
_cell.angle_beta   90.00
_cell.angle_gamma   90.00
#
_symmetry.space_group_name_H-M   'P 1'
#
loop_
_entity.id
_entity.type
_entity.pdbx_description
1 polymer ?
#
loop_
_entity_poly.entity_id
_entity_poly.type
_entity_poly.pdbx_seq_one_letter_code
_entity_poly.pdbx_strand_id
1 'polypeptide(L)'
;AVLMAIAFVLGAELINSAVEQVVDLLTDEFDPRAKAAKDLAAGMVLVAAVNALAVAYLVLVDHMVGISLDVLIAIRRSPTHLTLVAFGIVMAAVIAVKATRGRGTPFSGGLPSGHSALAFAGWTAITFVIGETKEGLLVSGIALVIAALVAQSRVETGVHSVLEVLLGALLGIVITILIFQVWF
;
A
#
# COMPACT_ATOMS: atom_id res chain seq x y z
N ALA A 1 2.24 -1.69 -23.47
CA ALA A 1 0.89 -1.99 -22.93
C ALA A 1 0.74 -1.50 -21.49
N VAL A 2 1.55 -1.99 -20.53
CA VAL A 2 1.44 -1.63 -19.10
C VAL A 2 1.53 -0.11 -18.85
N LEU A 3 2.55 0.57 -19.38
CA LEU A 3 2.67 2.03 -19.22
C LEU A 3 1.46 2.79 -19.79
N MET A 4 0.88 2.30 -20.89
CA MET A 4 -0.33 2.90 -21.48
C MET A 4 -1.55 2.68 -20.59
N ALA A 5 -1.70 1.49 -20.00
CA ALA A 5 -2.78 1.21 -19.05
C ALA A 5 -2.69 2.10 -17.80
N ILE A 6 -1.47 2.30 -17.27
CA ILE A 6 -1.22 3.19 -16.13
C ILE A 6 -1.54 4.64 -16.51
N ALA A 7 -0.99 5.13 -17.62
CA ALA A 7 -1.24 6.48 -18.09
C ALA A 7 -2.72 6.73 -18.36
N PHE A 8 -3.46 5.73 -18.86
CA PHE A 8 -4.89 5.83 -19.12
C PHE A 8 -5.72 5.93 -17.83
N VAL A 9 -5.43 5.12 -16.81
CA VAL A 9 -6.10 5.24 -15.50
C VAL A 9 -5.83 6.60 -14.85
N LEU A 10 -4.57 7.05 -14.87
CA LEU A 10 -4.20 8.36 -14.33
C LEU A 10 -4.87 9.50 -15.11
N GLY A 11 -4.92 9.41 -16.44
CA GLY A 11 -5.61 10.38 -17.28
C GLY A 11 -7.12 10.44 -16.99
N ALA A 12 -7.77 9.28 -16.82
CA ALA A 12 -9.18 9.21 -16.45
C ALA A 12 -9.45 9.84 -15.08
N GLU A 13 -8.58 9.61 -14.09
CA GLU A 13 -8.69 10.19 -12.75
C GLU A 13 -8.54 11.73 -12.77
N LEU A 14 -7.60 12.23 -13.58
CA LEU A 14 -7.43 13.67 -13.78
C LEU A 14 -8.65 14.31 -14.43
N ILE A 15 -9.26 13.64 -15.42
CA ILE A 15 -10.52 14.10 -16.03
C ILE A 15 -11.66 14.06 -15.02
N ASN A 16 -11.79 13.01 -14.22
CA ASN A 16 -12.79 12.91 -13.17
C ASN A 16 -12.70 14.08 -12.18
N SER A 17 -11.49 14.36 -11.69
CA SER A 17 -11.21 15.47 -10.79
C SER A 17 -11.50 16.83 -11.45
N ALA A 18 -11.17 17.00 -12.73
CA ALA A 18 -11.44 18.24 -13.46
C ALA A 18 -12.95 18.48 -13.62
N VAL A 19 -13.72 17.45 -13.94
CA VAL A 19 -15.19 17.52 -14.02
C VAL A 19 -15.77 17.86 -12.64
N GLU A 20 -15.30 17.22 -11.59
CA GLU A 20 -15.74 17.49 -10.22
C GLU A 20 -15.51 18.96 -9.84
N GLN A 21 -14.31 19.49 -10.07
CA GLN A 21 -13.99 20.90 -9.80
C GLN A 21 -14.82 21.88 -10.63
N VAL A 22 -15.09 21.59 -11.91
CA VAL A 22 -15.94 22.44 -12.75
C VAL A 22 -17.38 22.43 -12.24
N VAL A 23 -17.90 21.27 -11.86
CA VAL A 23 -19.26 21.16 -11.30
C VAL A 23 -19.36 21.92 -9.97
N ASP A 24 -18.38 21.77 -9.08
CA ASP A 24 -18.35 22.46 -7.78
C ASP A 24 -18.18 23.98 -7.94
N LEU A 25 -17.52 24.46 -9.00
CA LEU A 25 -17.45 25.89 -9.31
C LEU A 25 -18.80 26.48 -9.76
N LEU A 26 -19.65 25.67 -10.39
CA LEU A 26 -20.90 26.11 -10.99
C LEU A 26 -22.06 26.12 -10.01
N THR A 27 -22.10 25.18 -9.06
CA THR A 27 -23.20 25.06 -8.10
C THR A 27 -22.78 24.31 -6.84
N ASP A 28 -23.16 24.86 -5.68
CA ASP A 28 -23.05 24.20 -4.38
C ASP A 28 -24.34 23.48 -3.98
N GLU A 29 -25.43 23.68 -4.72
CA GLU A 29 -26.71 23.01 -4.50
C GLU A 29 -26.80 21.68 -5.26
N PHE A 30 -27.56 20.74 -4.71
CA PHE A 30 -27.78 19.44 -5.34
C PHE A 30 -28.62 19.59 -6.61
N ASP A 31 -27.97 19.40 -7.77
CA ASP A 31 -28.63 19.31 -9.08
C ASP A 31 -28.51 17.87 -9.64
N PRO A 32 -29.63 17.22 -10.03
CA PRO A 32 -29.60 15.89 -10.65
C PRO A 32 -28.69 15.77 -11.88
N ARG A 33 -28.52 16.84 -12.65
CA ARG A 33 -27.63 16.90 -13.82
C ARG A 33 -26.17 16.99 -13.42
N ALA A 34 -25.85 17.75 -12.37
CA ALA A 34 -24.51 17.82 -11.79
C ALA A 34 -24.09 16.45 -11.27
N LYS A 35 -25.00 15.76 -10.57
CA LYS A 35 -24.81 14.36 -10.16
C LYS A 35 -24.51 13.46 -11.36
N ALA A 36 -25.33 13.52 -12.42
CA ALA A 36 -25.13 12.68 -13.60
C ALA A 36 -23.77 12.94 -14.28
N ALA A 37 -23.29 14.18 -14.31
CA ALA A 37 -21.97 14.52 -14.85
C ALA A 37 -20.84 13.91 -14.01
N LYS A 38 -20.91 14.01 -12.68
CA LYS A 38 -19.94 13.37 -11.77
C LYS A 38 -19.99 11.84 -11.87
N ASP A 39 -21.18 11.25 -11.92
CA ASP A 39 -21.36 9.80 -12.06
C ASP A 39 -20.77 9.28 -13.39
N LEU A 40 -20.94 10.02 -14.49
CA LEU A 40 -20.35 9.67 -15.78
C LEU A 40 -18.82 9.74 -15.77
N ALA A 41 -18.27 10.76 -15.10
CA ALA A 41 -16.82 10.91 -14.96
C ALA A 41 -16.20 9.79 -14.11
N ALA A 42 -16.85 9.41 -13.01
CA ALA A 42 -16.48 8.24 -12.22
C ALA A 42 -16.61 6.93 -13.04
N GLY A 43 -17.63 6.84 -13.90
CA GLY A 43 -17.80 5.75 -14.86
C GLY A 43 -16.61 5.59 -15.81
N MET A 44 -16.01 6.70 -16.26
CA MET A 44 -14.80 6.68 -17.10
C MET A 44 -13.61 6.04 -16.37
N VAL A 45 -13.40 6.38 -15.10
CA VAL A 45 -12.35 5.80 -14.25
C VAL A 45 -12.56 4.29 -14.10
N LEU A 46 -13.80 3.85 -13.89
CA LEU A 46 -14.14 2.42 -13.80
C LEU A 46 -13.77 1.66 -15.07
N VAL A 47 -14.11 2.20 -16.24
CA VAL A 47 -13.75 1.59 -17.53
C VAL A 47 -12.24 1.51 -17.70
N ALA A 48 -11.51 2.58 -17.34
CA ALA A 48 -10.04 2.59 -17.39
C ALA A 48 -9.43 1.54 -16.45
N ALA A 49 -9.97 1.39 -15.24
CA ALA A 49 -9.51 0.40 -14.26
C ALA A 49 -9.75 -1.05 -14.74
N VAL A 50 -10.92 -1.34 -15.31
CA VAL A 50 -11.22 -2.66 -15.91
C VAL A 50 -10.27 -2.96 -17.07
N ASN A 51 -9.98 -1.97 -17.93
CA ASN A 51 -9.00 -2.13 -18.99
C ASN A 51 -7.59 -2.41 -18.44
N ALA A 52 -7.17 -1.71 -17.38
CA ALA A 52 -5.88 -1.96 -16.75
C ALA A 52 -5.78 -3.38 -16.17
N LEU A 53 -6.86 -3.88 -15.55
CA LEU A 53 -6.97 -5.26 -15.09
C LEU A 53 -6.86 -6.27 -16.25
N ALA A 54 -7.55 -6.01 -17.36
CA ALA A 54 -7.48 -6.87 -18.55
C ALA A 54 -6.06 -6.89 -19.14
N VAL A 55 -5.40 -5.73 -19.26
CA VAL A 55 -4.00 -5.64 -19.71
C VAL A 55 -3.06 -6.38 -18.76
N ALA A 56 -3.25 -6.23 -17.44
CA ALA A 56 -2.46 -6.96 -16.45
C ALA A 56 -2.63 -8.47 -16.61
N TYR A 57 -3.88 -8.95 -16.74
CA TYR A 57 -4.17 -10.37 -16.96
C TYR A 57 -3.50 -10.89 -18.25
N LEU A 58 -3.69 -10.22 -19.38
CA LEU A 58 -3.15 -10.66 -20.68
C LEU A 58 -1.62 -10.66 -20.71
N VAL A 59 -0.97 -9.71 -20.04
CA VAL A 59 0.49 -9.66 -19.98
C VAL A 59 1.06 -10.71 -19.02
N LEU A 60 0.38 -10.97 -17.90
CA LEU A 60 0.87 -11.91 -16.89
C LEU A 60 0.48 -13.36 -17.18
N VAL A 61 -0.64 -13.65 -17.85
CA VAL A 61 -1.16 -15.03 -17.99
C VAL A 61 -0.16 -15.96 -18.65
N ASP A 62 0.52 -15.52 -19.71
CA ASP A 62 1.53 -16.34 -20.40
C ASP A 62 2.75 -16.64 -19.52
N HIS A 63 3.09 -15.73 -18.60
CA HIS A 63 4.14 -15.96 -17.61
C HIS A 63 3.70 -16.89 -16.48
N MET A 64 2.39 -17.03 -16.24
CA MET A 64 1.83 -17.85 -15.15
C MET A 64 1.60 -19.31 -15.56
N VAL A 65 1.44 -19.61 -16.86
CA VAL A 65 1.09 -20.96 -17.36
C VAL A 65 2.27 -21.95 -17.31
N GLY A 66 3.52 -21.47 -17.19
CA GLY A 66 4.71 -22.32 -16.98
C GLY A 66 5.07 -22.61 -15.51
N ILE A 67 4.25 -22.14 -14.56
CA ILE A 67 4.52 -22.13 -13.12
C ILE A 67 3.72 -23.27 -12.47
N SER A 68 4.25 -24.49 -12.40
CA SER A 68 3.51 -25.57 -11.74
C SER A 68 4.24 -26.24 -10.57
N LEU A 69 5.57 -26.40 -10.56
CA LEU A 69 6.26 -26.95 -9.37
C LEU A 69 7.65 -26.35 -9.07
N ASP A 70 8.47 -26.04 -10.08
CA ASP A 70 9.82 -25.50 -9.85
C ASP A 70 9.81 -24.07 -9.31
N VAL A 71 8.82 -23.27 -9.71
CA VAL A 71 8.66 -21.90 -9.22
C VAL A 71 8.09 -21.88 -7.81
N LEU A 72 7.27 -22.84 -7.39
CA LEU A 72 6.85 -22.98 -5.98
C LEU A 72 8.04 -23.29 -5.06
N ILE A 73 9.01 -24.06 -5.54
CA ILE A 73 10.24 -24.41 -4.81
C ILE A 73 11.26 -23.26 -4.87
N ALA A 74 11.36 -22.54 -5.99
CA ALA A 74 12.26 -21.38 -6.16
C ALA A 74 11.74 -20.12 -5.43
N ILE A 75 10.43 -19.86 -5.44
CA ILE A 75 9.77 -18.78 -4.69
C ILE A 75 9.90 -19.01 -3.18
N ARG A 76 9.82 -20.26 -2.72
CA ARG A 76 10.04 -20.62 -1.31
C ARG A 76 11.46 -20.32 -0.81
N ARG A 77 12.44 -20.21 -1.71
CA ARG A 77 13.85 -19.94 -1.35
C ARG A 77 14.31 -18.51 -1.64
N SER A 78 13.47 -17.62 -2.17
CA SER A 78 13.86 -16.24 -2.46
C SER A 78 13.36 -15.27 -1.39
N PRO A 79 14.26 -14.60 -0.64
CA PRO A 79 13.91 -13.66 0.43
C PRO A 79 13.05 -12.47 -0.03
N THR A 80 13.04 -12.17 -1.33
CA THR A 80 12.34 -11.00 -1.89
C THR A 80 10.81 -11.14 -1.86
N HIS A 81 10.28 -12.35 -2.00
CA HIS A 81 8.83 -12.59 -1.93
C HIS A 81 8.30 -12.47 -0.51
N LEU A 82 9.11 -12.84 0.49
CA LEU A 82 8.79 -12.68 1.90
C LEU A 82 8.55 -11.21 2.26
N THR A 83 9.37 -10.30 1.74
CA THR A 83 9.19 -8.86 1.97
C THR A 83 7.87 -8.36 1.41
N LEU A 84 7.50 -8.74 0.17
CA LEU A 84 6.23 -8.32 -0.44
C LEU A 84 5.01 -8.92 0.29
N VAL A 85 5.08 -10.20 0.67
CA VAL A 85 4.03 -10.87 1.45
C VAL A 85 3.89 -10.24 2.83
N ALA A 86 5.01 -9.93 3.51
CA ALA A 86 5.00 -9.23 4.79
C ALA A 86 4.35 -7.86 4.70
N PHE A 87 4.67 -7.07 3.67
CA PHE A 87 4.04 -5.77 3.46
C PHE A 87 2.53 -5.91 3.19
N GLY A 88 2.13 -6.89 2.37
CA GLY A 88 0.73 -7.19 2.10
C GLY A 88 -0.05 -7.57 3.36
N ILE A 89 0.52 -8.46 4.18
CA ILE A 89 -0.11 -8.92 5.44
C ILE A 89 -0.14 -7.79 6.47
N VAL A 90 0.92 -7.01 6.62
CA VAL A 90 0.94 -5.83 7.51
C VAL A 90 -0.14 -4.83 7.09
N MET A 91 -0.27 -4.56 5.79
CA MET A 91 -1.34 -3.67 5.29
C MET A 91 -2.73 -4.22 5.55
N ALA A 92 -2.96 -5.50 5.26
CA ALA A 92 -4.24 -6.14 5.53
C ALA A 92 -4.58 -6.13 7.03
N ALA A 93 -3.60 -6.39 7.90
CA ALA A 93 -3.76 -6.35 9.35
C ALA A 93 -4.08 -4.94 9.85
N VAL A 94 -3.36 -3.91 9.38
CA VAL A 94 -3.66 -2.51 9.72
C VAL A 94 -5.09 -2.15 9.32
N ILE A 95 -5.51 -2.50 8.10
CA ILE A 95 -6.86 -2.24 7.61
C ILE A 95 -7.91 -2.98 8.44
N ALA A 96 -7.69 -4.26 8.77
CA ALA A 96 -8.60 -5.07 9.58
C ALA A 96 -8.75 -4.52 11.01
N VAL A 97 -7.65 -4.14 11.67
CA VAL A 97 -7.70 -3.53 13.01
C VAL A 97 -8.42 -2.17 12.96
N LYS A 98 -8.20 -1.36 11.92
CA LYS A 98 -8.95 -0.12 11.74
C LYS A 98 -10.44 -0.35 11.48
N ALA A 99 -10.79 -1.35 10.67
CA ALA A 99 -12.17 -1.68 10.32
C ALA A 99 -13.00 -2.11 11.54
N THR A 100 -12.39 -2.76 12.52
CA THR A 100 -13.08 -3.20 13.76
C THR A 100 -13.25 -2.10 14.81
N ARG A 101 -12.48 -1.01 14.73
CA ARG A 101 -12.43 0.04 15.78
C ARG A 101 -13.18 1.33 15.44
N GLY A 102 -13.72 1.46 14.22
CA GLY A 102 -14.70 2.50 13.87
C GLY A 102 -14.27 3.96 14.07
N ARG A 103 -12.96 4.25 14.16
CA ARG A 103 -12.43 5.62 14.30
C ARG A 103 -11.37 5.93 13.24
N GLY A 104 -11.61 6.99 12.46
CA GLY A 104 -10.71 7.51 11.43
C GLY A 104 -11.01 7.03 10.01
N THR A 105 -10.41 7.68 9.00
CA THR A 105 -10.44 7.19 7.60
C THR A 105 -9.27 6.22 7.36
N PRO A 106 -9.26 5.45 6.26
CA PRO A 106 -8.17 4.49 5.99
C PRO A 106 -6.77 5.12 6.02
N PHE A 107 -6.63 6.39 5.61
CA PHE A 107 -5.35 7.09 5.47
C PHE A 107 -5.15 8.29 6.41
N SER A 108 -6.17 8.74 7.15
CA SER A 108 -6.05 9.81 8.17
C SER A 108 -6.70 9.43 9.51
N GLY A 109 -5.87 9.35 10.55
CA GLY A 109 -6.27 9.01 11.92
C GLY A 109 -6.55 7.52 12.15
N GLY A 110 -6.64 7.15 13.44
CA GLY A 110 -7.05 5.82 13.90
C GLY A 110 -5.90 4.88 14.30
N LEU A 111 -6.24 3.96 15.22
CA LEU A 111 -5.36 2.91 15.76
C LEU A 111 -5.35 1.66 14.86
N PRO A 112 -4.19 1.15 14.40
CA PRO A 112 -2.82 1.66 14.54
C PRO A 112 -2.36 2.51 13.34
N SER A 113 -1.23 3.22 13.47
CA SER A 113 -0.66 3.99 12.37
C SER A 113 -0.08 3.09 11.27
N GLY A 114 -0.71 3.11 10.08
CA GLY A 114 -0.28 2.30 8.94
C GLY A 114 1.09 2.69 8.36
N HIS A 115 1.43 3.98 8.36
CA HIS A 115 2.73 4.47 7.88
C HIS A 115 3.86 3.98 8.78
N SER A 116 3.67 4.03 10.10
CA SER A 116 4.62 3.49 11.07
C SER A 116 4.71 1.97 10.96
N ALA A 117 3.58 1.26 10.81
CA ALA A 117 3.59 -0.19 10.62
C ALA A 117 4.40 -0.62 9.39
N LEU A 118 4.18 0.01 8.24
CA LEU A 118 4.93 -0.27 7.02
C LEU A 118 6.42 0.08 7.14
N ALA A 119 6.75 1.24 7.72
CA ALA A 119 8.14 1.68 7.84
C ALA A 119 8.97 0.74 8.71
N PHE A 120 8.41 0.30 9.84
CA PHE A 120 9.08 -0.66 10.74
C PHE A 120 9.05 -2.09 10.18
N ALA A 121 8.01 -2.49 9.45
CA ALA A 121 8.02 -3.74 8.70
C ALA A 121 9.14 -3.77 7.64
N GLY A 122 9.36 -2.65 6.95
CA GLY A 122 10.45 -2.48 5.98
C GLY A 122 11.83 -2.58 6.62
N TRP A 123 12.07 -1.83 7.70
CA TRP A 123 13.32 -1.95 8.46
C TRP A 123 13.58 -3.38 8.96
N THR A 124 12.55 -4.05 9.48
CA THR A 124 12.65 -5.44 9.96
C THR A 124 13.01 -6.38 8.80
N ALA A 125 12.36 -6.25 7.65
CA ALA A 125 12.67 -7.06 6.47
C ALA A 125 14.09 -6.82 5.96
N ILE A 126 14.54 -5.56 5.90
CA ILE A 126 15.93 -5.22 5.55
C ILE A 126 16.89 -5.92 6.52
N THR A 127 16.62 -5.86 7.83
CA THR A 127 17.47 -6.48 8.85
C THR A 127 17.61 -7.99 8.64
N PHE A 128 16.54 -8.70 8.29
CA PHE A 128 16.62 -10.13 7.99
C PHE A 128 17.31 -10.45 6.66
N VAL A 129 17.09 -9.65 5.61
CA VAL A 129 17.62 -9.95 4.27
C VAL A 129 19.13 -9.70 4.17
N ILE A 130 19.64 -8.64 4.82
CA ILE A 130 21.04 -8.23 4.69
C ILE A 130 21.83 -8.30 6.01
N GLY A 131 21.23 -8.74 7.11
CA GLY A 131 21.86 -8.76 8.43
C GLY A 131 23.15 -9.58 8.53
N GLU A 132 23.30 -10.62 7.70
CA GLU A 132 24.52 -11.45 7.65
C GLU A 132 25.65 -10.85 6.80
N THR A 133 25.38 -9.76 6.07
CA THR A 133 26.39 -9.10 5.24
C THR A 133 27.26 -8.15 6.08
N LYS A 134 28.51 -7.92 5.65
CA LYS A 134 29.44 -7.02 6.35
C LYS A 134 28.91 -5.59 6.52
N GLU A 135 28.06 -5.13 5.60
CA GLU A 135 27.45 -3.80 5.61
C GLU A 135 26.03 -3.80 6.21
N GLY A 136 25.50 -4.97 6.57
CA GLY A 136 24.11 -5.16 7.02
C GLY A 136 23.73 -4.31 8.22
N LEU A 137 24.64 -4.18 9.19
CA LEU A 137 24.42 -3.35 10.38
C LEU A 137 24.24 -1.87 10.03
N LEU A 138 25.04 -1.34 9.10
CA LEU A 138 24.97 0.06 8.69
C LEU A 138 23.67 0.34 7.93
N VAL A 139 23.32 -0.52 6.97
CA VAL A 139 22.10 -0.36 6.18
C VAL A 139 20.84 -0.53 7.03
N SER A 140 20.82 -1.51 7.96
CA SER A 140 19.74 -1.66 8.93
C SER A 140 19.64 -0.44 9.85
N GLY A 141 20.78 0.11 10.31
CA GLY A 141 20.80 1.33 11.13
C GLY A 141 20.21 2.54 10.41
N ILE A 142 20.58 2.76 9.14
CA ILE A 142 20.00 3.84 8.32
C ILE A 142 18.50 3.64 8.12
N ALA A 143 18.07 2.40 7.81
CA ALA A 143 16.66 2.08 7.65
C ALA A 143 15.85 2.28 8.94
N LEU A 144 16.44 1.99 10.11
CA LEU A 144 15.81 2.25 11.41
C LEU A 144 15.61 3.74 11.65
N VAL A 145 16.62 4.56 11.34
CA VAL A 145 16.52 6.03 11.45
C VAL A 145 15.41 6.55 10.53
N ILE A 146 15.34 6.08 9.28
CA ILE A 146 14.26 6.46 8.36
C ILE A 146 12.89 6.04 8.92
N ALA A 147 12.76 4.81 9.45
CA ALA A 147 11.51 4.34 10.04
C ALA A 147 11.08 5.17 11.26
N ALA A 148 12.04 5.56 12.10
CA ALA A 148 11.81 6.45 13.23
C ALA A 148 11.38 7.86 12.79
N LEU A 149 12.01 8.43 11.76
CA LEU A 149 11.62 9.72 11.19
C LEU A 149 10.21 9.68 10.59
N VAL A 150 9.85 8.59 9.89
CA VAL A 150 8.48 8.39 9.40
C VAL A 150 7.50 8.35 10.58
N ALA A 151 7.81 7.62 11.65
CA ALA A 151 6.98 7.58 12.86
C ALA A 151 6.85 8.95 13.55
N GLN A 152 7.96 9.67 13.71
CA GLN A 152 7.98 11.02 14.30
C GLN A 152 7.11 11.98 13.49
N SER A 153 7.19 11.94 12.16
CA SER A 153 6.40 12.81 11.29
C SER A 153 4.89 12.66 11.53
N ARG A 154 4.43 11.46 11.92
CA ARG A 154 3.00 11.19 12.21
C ARG A 154 2.52 11.78 13.53
N VAL A 155 3.41 11.88 14.52
CA VAL A 155 3.13 12.53 15.80
C VAL A 155 3.18 14.05 15.65
N GLU A 156 4.21 14.55 14.96
CA GLU A 156 4.45 15.99 14.79
C GLU A 156 3.36 16.69 13.96
N THR A 157 2.86 16.01 12.93
CA THR A 157 1.74 16.50 12.11
C THR A 157 0.38 16.43 12.82
N GLY A 158 0.32 15.90 14.05
CA GLY A 158 -0.92 15.74 14.82
C GLY A 158 -1.91 14.72 14.25
N VAL A 159 -1.49 13.93 13.24
CA VAL A 159 -2.37 12.94 12.58
C VAL A 159 -2.56 11.68 13.43
N HIS A 160 -1.55 11.31 14.22
CA HIS A 160 -1.59 10.15 15.10
C HIS A 160 -1.02 10.45 16.49
N SER A 161 -1.56 9.77 17.51
CA SER A 161 -0.97 9.81 18.85
C SER A 161 0.31 8.97 18.94
N VAL A 162 1.15 9.24 19.95
CA VAL A 162 2.37 8.44 20.21
C VAL A 162 2.02 6.95 20.36
N LEU A 163 0.90 6.62 21.02
CA LEU A 163 0.45 5.23 21.18
C LEU A 163 0.03 4.60 19.85
N GLU A 164 -0.60 5.35 18.96
CA GLU A 164 -0.99 4.86 17.62
C GLU A 164 0.22 4.52 16.75
N VAL A 165 1.25 5.36 16.84
CA VAL A 165 2.52 5.18 16.14
C VAL A 165 3.29 3.99 16.69
N LEU A 166 3.40 3.89 18.03
CA LEU A 166 4.07 2.76 18.69
C LEU A 166 3.38 1.42 18.41
N LEU A 167 2.05 1.37 18.48
CA LEU A 167 1.28 0.17 18.18
C LEU A 167 1.40 -0.23 16.70
N GLY A 168 1.45 0.75 15.79
CA GLY A 168 1.73 0.52 14.37
C GLY A 168 3.12 -0.09 14.17
N ALA A 169 4.15 0.54 14.72
CA ALA A 169 5.52 0.06 14.65
C ALA A 169 5.65 -1.38 15.18
N LEU A 170 5.10 -1.64 16.37
CA LEU A 170 5.11 -2.98 16.98
C LEU A 170 4.40 -4.01 16.10
N LEU A 171 3.23 -3.69 15.56
CA LEU A 171 2.49 -4.57 14.66
C LEU A 171 3.34 -4.93 13.41
N GLY A 172 3.96 -3.92 12.80
CA GLY A 172 4.85 -4.11 11.64
C GLY A 172 6.05 -5.02 11.95
N ILE A 173 6.74 -4.77 13.08
CA ILE A 173 7.88 -5.60 13.52
C ILE A 173 7.43 -7.04 13.76
N VAL A 174 6.38 -7.24 14.57
CA VAL A 174 5.95 -8.57 15.00
C VAL A 174 5.49 -9.42 13.81
N ILE A 175 4.64 -8.87 12.94
CA ILE A 175 4.16 -9.60 11.76
C ILE A 175 5.33 -9.95 10.84
N THR A 176 6.24 -9.02 10.57
CA THR A 176 7.38 -9.30 9.71
C THR A 176 8.32 -10.33 10.34
N ILE A 177 8.61 -10.27 11.66
CA ILE A 177 9.40 -11.30 12.35
C ILE A 177 8.74 -12.67 12.21
N LEU A 178 7.43 -12.79 12.46
CA LEU A 178 6.72 -14.07 12.37
C LEU A 178 6.79 -14.65 10.96
N ILE A 179 6.59 -13.81 9.94
CA ILE A 179 6.66 -14.24 8.55
C ILE A 179 8.06 -14.72 8.18
N PHE A 180 9.10 -13.98 8.58
CA PHE A 180 10.47 -14.38 8.31
C PHE A 180 10.87 -15.63 9.10
N GLN A 181 10.51 -15.77 10.38
CA GLN A 181 10.82 -16.95 11.20
C GLN A 181 10.08 -18.24 10.77
N VAL A 182 8.92 -18.13 10.12
CA VAL A 182 8.19 -19.30 9.64
C VAL A 182 8.80 -19.87 8.35
N TRP A 183 9.57 -19.06 7.60
CA TRP A 183 10.15 -19.45 6.30
C TRP A 183 11.68 -19.48 6.23
N PHE A 184 12.39 -18.80 7.15
CA PHE A 184 13.81 -18.99 7.42
C PHE A 184 14.02 -19.94 8.59
#